data_AF-A0A957T615-F1
#
_entry.id   AF-A0A957T615-F1
#
_cell.length_a   1.000
_cell.length_b   1.000
_cell.length_c   1.000
_cell.angle_alpha   90.00
_cell.angle_beta   90.00
_cell.angle_gamma   90.00
#
_symmetry.space_group_name_H-M   'P 1'
#
loop_
_entity.id
_entity.type
_entity.pdbx_description
1 polymer ?
#
loop_
_entity_poly.entity_id
_entity_poly.type
_entity_poly.pdbx_seq_one_letter_code
_entity_poly.pdbx_strand_id
1 'polypeptide(L)'
;MRRSGAALSVRATLITYLFWFVLAAVGGWVAWQWHATLIVLFSQWIESDLPRPIGWSAATLVGITRASLFINGSLWLMWMLYLESDLRHHAERKALIVRCLQILAVYAGIVVVCYAVILAIT
;
A
#
# COMPACT_ATOMS: atom_id res chain seq x y z
N MET A 1 43.37 -10.50 5.40
CA MET A 1 42.45 -9.80 4.48
C MET A 1 41.03 -10.40 4.38
N ARG A 2 40.60 -11.35 5.23
CA ARG A 2 39.24 -11.92 5.20
C ARG A 2 38.16 -11.15 5.98
N ARG A 3 38.53 -10.25 6.91
CA ARG A 3 37.58 -9.53 7.78
C ARG A 3 36.83 -8.38 7.07
N SER A 4 37.40 -7.79 6.02
CA SER A 4 36.78 -6.69 5.25
C SER A 4 35.61 -7.16 4.39
N GLY A 5 35.67 -8.40 3.86
CA GLY A 5 34.59 -8.97 3.04
C GLY A 5 33.30 -9.26 3.80
N ALA A 6 33.40 -9.72 5.05
CA ALA A 6 32.24 -9.99 5.91
C ALA A 6 31.54 -8.71 6.39
N ALA A 7 32.29 -7.63 6.66
CA ALA A 7 31.70 -6.35 7.03
C ALA A 7 30.98 -5.67 5.86
N LEU A 8 31.50 -5.83 4.64
CA LEU A 8 30.84 -5.37 3.41
C LEU A 8 29.54 -6.14 3.11
N SER A 9 29.50 -7.46 3.35
CA SER A 9 28.29 -8.25 3.14
C SER A 9 27.19 -7.91 4.16
N VAL A 10 27.52 -7.73 5.44
CA VAL A 10 26.54 -7.36 6.49
C VAL A 10 25.91 -6.00 6.21
N ARG A 11 26.70 -5.00 5.80
CA ARG A 11 26.20 -3.67 5.44
C ARG A 11 25.26 -3.72 4.24
N ALA A 12 25.60 -4.49 3.21
CA ALA A 12 24.75 -4.65 2.03
C ALA A 12 23.40 -5.31 2.39
N THR A 13 23.43 -6.36 3.22
CA THR A 13 22.23 -7.03 3.70
C THR A 13 21.32 -6.10 4.52
N LEU A 14 21.91 -5.29 5.41
CA LEU A 14 21.17 -4.29 6.21
C LEU A 14 20.47 -3.25 5.33
N ILE A 15 21.16 -2.74 4.32
CA ILE A 15 20.59 -1.77 3.36
C ILE A 15 19.40 -2.39 2.62
N THR A 16 19.52 -3.65 2.18
CA THR A 16 18.42 -4.36 1.52
C THR A 16 17.21 -4.53 2.43
N TYR A 17 17.40 -4.91 3.70
CA TYR A 17 16.30 -5.03 4.65
C TYR A 17 15.63 -3.69 4.99
N LEU A 18 16.42 -2.63 5.17
CA LEU A 18 15.88 -1.28 5.40
C LEU A 18 15.04 -0.82 4.21
N PHE A 19 15.54 -1.04 3.00
CA PHE A 19 14.83 -0.68 1.78
C PHE A 19 13.50 -1.44 1.65
N TRP A 20 13.51 -2.73 1.98
CA TRP A 20 12.32 -3.55 2.10
C TRP A 20 11.31 -3.02 3.10
N PHE A 21 11.78 -2.69 4.30
CA PHE A 21 10.93 -2.17 5.37
C PHE A 21 10.27 -0.85 4.95
N VAL A 22 11.00 0.02 4.27
CA VAL A 22 10.47 1.28 3.73
C VAL A 22 9.39 0.99 2.67
N LEU A 23 9.64 0.09 1.71
CA LEU A 23 8.62 -0.26 0.71
C LEU A 23 7.36 -0.87 1.34
N ALA A 24 7.52 -1.70 2.36
CA ALA A 24 6.42 -2.28 3.13
C ALA A 24 5.59 -1.20 3.83
N ALA A 25 6.27 -0.26 4.50
CA ALA A 25 5.64 0.84 5.20
C ALA A 25 4.88 1.77 4.26
N VAL A 26 5.47 2.12 3.10
CA VAL A 26 4.79 2.92 2.08
C VAL A 26 3.57 2.18 1.53
N GLY A 27 3.69 0.89 1.23
CA GLY A 27 2.55 0.08 0.79
C GLY A 27 1.41 0.05 1.82
N GLY A 28 1.75 -0.05 3.12
CA GLY A 28 0.77 -0.02 4.21
C GLY A 28 0.09 1.35 4.31
N TRP A 29 0.84 2.44 4.13
CA TRP A 29 0.29 3.79 4.10
C TRP A 29 -0.67 4.00 2.92
N VAL A 30 -0.33 3.52 1.73
CA VAL A 30 -1.20 3.59 0.54
C VAL A 30 -2.50 2.82 0.76
N ALA A 31 -2.40 1.60 1.31
CA ALA A 31 -3.57 0.79 1.66
C ALA A 31 -4.48 1.51 2.67
N TRP A 32 -3.88 2.22 3.64
CA TRP A 32 -4.62 3.05 4.58
C TRP A 32 -5.31 4.25 3.92
N GLN A 33 -4.64 4.95 2.99
CA GLN A 33 -5.25 6.06 2.25
C GLN A 33 -6.45 5.61 1.41
N TRP A 34 -6.32 4.45 0.75
CA TRP A 34 -7.43 3.84 0.00
C TRP A 34 -8.60 3.49 0.93
N HIS A 35 -8.31 2.86 2.07
CA HIS A 35 -9.31 2.55 3.08
C HIS A 35 -10.05 3.80 3.58
N ALA A 36 -9.32 4.84 3.98
CA ALA A 36 -9.91 6.10 4.45
C ALA A 36 -10.80 6.75 3.39
N THR A 37 -10.35 6.78 2.13
CA THR A 37 -11.11 7.32 1.00
C THR A 37 -12.43 6.57 0.80
N LEU A 38 -12.41 5.23 0.87
CA LEU A 38 -13.62 4.41 0.81
C LEU A 38 -14.61 4.77 1.91
N ILE A 39 -14.14 4.95 3.15
CA ILE A 39 -15.03 5.30 4.27
C ILE A 39 -15.68 6.66 4.05
N VAL A 40 -14.91 7.67 3.61
CA VAL A 40 -15.45 9.00 3.29
C VAL A 40 -16.50 8.90 2.18
N LEU A 41 -16.18 8.21 1.08
CA LEU A 41 -17.10 7.99 -0.04
C LEU A 41 -18.42 7.36 0.41
N PHE A 42 -18.35 6.29 1.19
CA PHE A 42 -19.56 5.60 1.64
C PHE A 42 -20.33 6.38 2.70
N SER A 43 -19.66 7.15 3.56
CA SER A 43 -20.34 8.05 4.50
C SER A 43 -21.17 9.09 3.74
N GLN A 44 -20.55 9.72 2.75
CA GLN A 44 -21.20 10.74 1.91
C GLN A 44 -22.34 10.16 1.08
N TRP A 45 -22.18 8.95 0.51
CA TRP A 45 -23.28 8.27 -0.16
C TRP A 45 -24.44 7.97 0.80
N ILE A 46 -24.17 7.50 2.02
CA ILE A 46 -25.23 7.25 3.01
C ILE A 46 -25.93 8.54 3.42
N GLU A 47 -25.22 9.65 3.53
CA GLU A 47 -25.78 10.96 3.91
C GLU A 47 -26.50 11.68 2.76
N SER A 48 -26.17 11.35 1.51
CA SER A 48 -26.79 11.94 0.32
C SER A 48 -28.20 11.43 0.03
N ASP A 49 -28.96 12.18 -0.77
CA ASP A 49 -30.27 11.77 -1.31
C ASP A 49 -30.16 10.74 -2.46
N LEU A 50 -28.97 10.20 -2.72
CA LEU A 50 -28.77 9.23 -3.78
C LEU A 50 -29.44 7.89 -3.45
N PRO A 51 -29.86 7.11 -4.46
CA PRO A 51 -30.38 5.76 -4.24
C PRO A 51 -29.36 4.91 -3.48
N ARG A 52 -29.78 4.37 -2.34
CA ARG A 52 -28.99 3.44 -1.54
C ARG A 52 -29.72 2.11 -1.36
N PRO A 53 -29.01 0.98 -1.23
CA PRO A 53 -29.66 -0.30 -0.97
C PRO A 53 -30.49 -0.27 0.31
N ILE A 54 -31.60 -1.02 0.31
CA ILE A 54 -32.51 -1.09 1.45
C ILE A 54 -31.76 -1.59 2.69
N GLY A 55 -31.90 -0.88 3.81
CA GLY A 55 -31.25 -1.21 5.08
C GLY A 55 -29.85 -0.62 5.28
N TRP A 56 -29.32 0.13 4.32
CA TRP A 56 -28.07 0.86 4.52
C TRP A 56 -28.25 2.00 5.51
N SER A 57 -27.38 2.03 6.51
CA SER A 57 -27.34 3.04 7.56
C SER A 57 -25.88 3.27 7.98
N ALA A 58 -25.63 4.20 8.89
CA ALA A 58 -24.28 4.41 9.45
C ALA A 58 -23.66 3.11 10.02
N ALA A 59 -24.46 2.15 10.49
CA ALA A 59 -23.97 0.86 10.95
C ALA A 59 -23.31 0.02 9.83
N THR A 60 -23.73 0.23 8.57
CA THR A 60 -23.15 -0.43 7.39
C THR A 60 -21.68 -0.07 7.19
N LEU A 61 -21.25 1.13 7.60
CA LEU A 61 -19.86 1.55 7.53
C LEU A 61 -18.94 0.63 8.32
N VAL A 62 -19.38 0.07 9.44
CA VAL A 62 -18.59 -0.89 10.23
C VAL A 62 -18.28 -2.15 9.42
N GLY A 63 -19.27 -2.66 8.67
CA GLY A 63 -19.10 -3.81 7.79
C GLY A 63 -18.13 -3.50 6.64
N ILE A 64 -18.30 -2.33 6.01
CA ILE A 64 -17.42 -1.84 4.94
C ILE A 64 -15.98 -1.67 5.46
N THR A 65 -15.81 -1.11 6.66
CA THR A 65 -14.49 -0.95 7.30
C THR A 65 -13.82 -2.30 7.49
N ARG A 66 -14.51 -3.28 8.04
CA ARG A 66 -13.95 -4.62 8.27
C ARG A 66 -13.59 -5.32 6.97
N ALA A 67 -14.50 -5.29 5.99
CA ALA A 67 -14.27 -5.92 4.68
C ALA A 67 -13.10 -5.25 3.95
N SER A 68 -13.04 -3.92 3.94
CA SER A 68 -11.96 -3.19 3.28
C SER A 68 -10.62 -3.38 3.99
N LEU A 69 -10.55 -3.41 5.32
CA LEU A 69 -9.32 -3.74 6.03
C LEU A 69 -8.84 -5.17 5.73
N PHE A 70 -9.77 -6.13 5.68
CA PHE A 70 -9.43 -7.50 5.31
C PHE A 70 -8.87 -7.58 3.88
N ILE A 71 -9.58 -7.01 2.91
CA ILE A 71 -9.18 -6.99 1.50
C ILE A 71 -7.83 -6.27 1.32
N ASN A 72 -7.70 -5.05 1.85
CA ASN A 72 -6.47 -4.27 1.74
C ASN A 72 -5.31 -4.96 2.45
N GLY A 73 -5.53 -5.56 3.62
CA GLY A 73 -4.52 -6.34 4.33
C GLY A 73 -4.07 -7.57 3.53
N SER A 74 -5.00 -8.30 2.93
CA SER A 74 -4.70 -9.45 2.07
C SER A 74 -3.94 -9.03 0.81
N LEU A 75 -4.38 -7.98 0.12
CA LEU A 75 -3.70 -7.45 -1.07
C LEU A 75 -2.31 -6.94 -0.73
N TRP A 76 -2.15 -6.24 0.39
CA TRP A 76 -0.85 -5.80 0.87
C TRP A 76 0.08 -6.98 1.16
N LEU A 77 -0.42 -8.03 1.82
CA LEU A 77 0.39 -9.22 2.10
C LEU A 77 0.78 -9.97 0.81
N MET A 78 -0.17 -10.17 -0.11
CA MET A 78 0.11 -10.77 -1.42
C MET A 78 1.15 -9.97 -2.19
N TRP A 79 1.03 -8.65 -2.16
CA TRP A 79 1.98 -7.74 -2.79
C TRP A 79 3.37 -7.84 -2.16
N MET A 80 3.46 -7.90 -0.83
CA MET A 80 4.73 -8.12 -0.14
C MET A 80 5.38 -9.45 -0.56
N LEU A 81 4.63 -10.55 -0.61
CA LEU A 81 5.15 -11.84 -1.05
C LEU A 81 5.60 -11.80 -2.52
N TYR A 82 4.87 -11.09 -3.37
CA TYR A 82 5.23 -10.89 -4.77
C TYR A 82 6.55 -10.13 -4.90
N LEU A 83 6.71 -9.01 -4.18
CA LEU A 83 7.96 -8.26 -4.15
C LEU A 83 9.12 -9.12 -3.64
N GLU A 84 8.87 -9.99 -2.66
CA GLU A 84 9.93 -10.88 -2.17
C GLU A 84 10.40 -11.86 -3.21
N SER A 85 9.45 -12.46 -3.91
CA SER A 85 9.76 -13.34 -5.02
C SER A 85 10.53 -12.59 -6.11
N ASP A 86 10.07 -11.41 -6.53
CA ASP A 86 10.68 -10.61 -7.61
C ASP A 86 12.11 -10.16 -7.26
N LEU A 87 12.32 -9.66 -6.03
CA LEU A 87 13.63 -9.20 -5.54
C LEU A 87 14.63 -10.37 -5.39
N ARG A 88 14.16 -11.59 -5.08
CA ARG A 88 15.01 -12.80 -5.02
C ARG A 88 15.48 -13.24 -6.41
N HIS A 89 14.67 -13.02 -7.45
CA HIS A 89 15.00 -13.42 -8.83
C HIS A 89 15.93 -12.44 -9.55
N HIS A 90 16.04 -11.19 -9.09
CA HIS A 90 16.85 -10.16 -9.74
C HIS A 90 18.09 -9.81 -8.91
N ALA A 91 19.21 -10.47 -9.21
CA ALA A 91 20.52 -10.19 -8.59
C ALA A 91 21.12 -8.83 -9.03
N GLU A 92 20.60 -8.23 -10.11
CA GLU A 92 21.13 -6.97 -10.65
C GLU A 92 20.55 -5.74 -9.95
N ARG A 93 21.41 -5.03 -9.22
CA ARG A 93 21.06 -3.83 -8.42
C ARG A 93 20.36 -2.72 -9.21
N LYS A 94 20.65 -2.56 -10.50
CA LYS A 94 20.04 -1.52 -11.35
C LYS A 94 18.57 -1.81 -11.66
N ALA A 95 18.25 -3.05 -12.03
CA ALA A 95 16.87 -3.47 -12.33
C ALA A 95 15.98 -3.35 -11.08
N LEU A 96 16.53 -3.67 -9.91
CA LEU A 96 15.89 -3.51 -8.62
C LEU A 96 15.41 -2.07 -8.38
N ILE A 97 16.32 -1.10 -8.54
CA ILE A 97 16.03 0.32 -8.29
C ILE A 97 14.94 0.83 -9.23
N VAL A 98 15.01 0.47 -10.52
CA VAL A 98 14.00 0.89 -11.51
C VAL A 98 12.62 0.38 -11.13
N ARG A 99 12.48 -0.90 -10.78
CA ARG A 99 11.20 -1.47 -10.35
C ARG A 99 10.67 -0.79 -9.10
N CYS A 100 11.53 -0.52 -8.12
CA CYS A 100 11.09 0.16 -6.91
C CYS A 100 10.65 1.60 -7.17
N LEU A 101 11.30 2.32 -8.08
CA LEU A 101 10.84 3.63 -8.51
C LEU A 101 9.48 3.55 -9.23
N GLN A 102 9.27 2.54 -10.07
CA GLN A 102 7.97 2.30 -10.70
C GLN A 102 6.89 2.04 -9.65
N ILE A 103 7.18 1.22 -8.64
CA ILE A 103 6.25 0.93 -7.54
C ILE A 103 5.92 2.20 -6.75
N LEU A 104 6.94 2.99 -6.40
CA LEU A 104 6.74 4.26 -5.70
C LEU A 104 5.91 5.24 -6.53
N ALA A 105 6.10 5.28 -7.86
CA ALA A 105 5.29 6.10 -8.75
C ALA A 105 3.82 5.65 -8.78
N VAL A 106 3.56 4.33 -8.83
CA VAL A 106 2.19 3.79 -8.73
C VAL A 106 1.55 4.15 -7.40
N TYR A 107 2.27 3.97 -6.30
CA TYR A 107 1.83 4.34 -4.95
C TYR A 107 1.51 5.83 -4.82
N ALA A 108 2.38 6.70 -5.33
CA ALA A 108 2.13 8.14 -5.37
C ALA A 108 0.87 8.45 -6.19
N GLY A 109 0.68 7.80 -7.34
CA GLY A 109 -0.52 7.95 -8.16
C GLY A 109 -1.80 7.57 -7.41
N ILE A 110 -1.81 6.45 -6.69
CA ILE A 110 -2.96 6.03 -5.87
C ILE A 110 -3.28 7.08 -4.80
N VAL A 111 -2.27 7.58 -4.08
CA VAL A 111 -2.47 8.61 -3.04
C VAL A 111 -3.01 9.90 -3.64
N VAL A 112 -2.49 10.35 -4.80
CA VAL A 112 -2.99 11.54 -5.49
C VAL A 112 -4.45 11.37 -5.90
N VAL A 113 -4.83 10.21 -6.45
CA VAL A 113 -6.23 9.92 -6.80
C VAL A 113 -7.11 9.91 -5.56
N CYS A 114 -6.68 9.25 -4.48
CA CYS A 114 -7.42 9.22 -3.21
C CYS A 114 -7.67 10.64 -2.68
N TYR A 115 -6.63 11.47 -2.68
CA TYR A 115 -6.73 12.85 -2.22
C TYR A 115 -7.65 13.70 -3.12
N ALA A 116 -7.54 13.55 -4.44
CA ALA A 116 -8.42 14.23 -5.40
C ALA A 116 -9.88 13.84 -5.22
N VAL A 117 -10.16 12.55 -4.94
CA VAL A 117 -11.52 12.06 -4.65
C VAL A 117 -12.05 12.66 -3.35
N ILE A 118 -11.26 12.68 -2.27
CA ILE A 118 -11.69 13.30 -1.01
C ILE A 118 -12.02 14.77 -1.23
N LEU A 119 -11.13 15.52 -1.87
CA LEU A 119 -11.32 16.94 -2.18
C LEU A 119 -12.55 17.23 -3.06
N ALA A 120 -12.94 16.30 -3.94
CA ALA A 120 -14.09 16.48 -4.82
C ALA A 120 -15.43 16.28 -4.09
N ILE A 121 -15.41 15.68 -2.91
CA ILE A 121 -16.61 15.23 -2.18
C ILE A 121 -16.80 15.98 -0.87
N THR A 122 -15.71 16.48 -0.26
CA THR A 122 -15.76 17.43 0.86
C THR A 122 -15.95 18.86 0.39
#